data_AF-A0A2N1V579-F1
#
_entry.id   AF-A0A2N1V579-F1
#
_cell.length_a   1.000
_cell.length_b   1.000
_cell.length_c   1.000
_cell.angle_alpha   90.00
_cell.angle_beta   90.00
_cell.angle_gamma   90.00
#
_symmetry.space_group_name_H-M   'P 1'
#
loop_
_entity.id
_entity.type
_entity.pdbx_description
1 polymer ?
#
loop_
_entity_poly.entity_id
_entity_poly.type
_entity_poly.pdbx_seq_one_letter_code
_entity_poly.pdbx_strand_id
1 'polypeptide(L)'
;MSAPPAEVNRYLNECLAGIPEDISSIVIDALALLSGQKSLTEEVDKGLSFQDKVALVRHAYTALLNYLAESSLDRLNEAQRLFVDTGAIADVVVFEDSTGRRYEVELLSPPLYQQLRNETIHLDEETLPRWSRNIYRVEDQFNAIALGVLEPEGLDKKNLAKFRATRSLEHQMDVSREQTTILNNTYYALLQQSRELFEQMETLFDSYYRYVQQVPVLQDTLDRARRYNRLIAARDPLPEEREEITKVLNDPTYRRLGQDIEAYADQVIQILGQIRENSQDIDIKNQKLKEITSKLIHAGAQDVGSVRNRHDIIFDEETLRLIRSHVQALGSYAVAAAQQSPLKIPESTTRILLNAHARGQADPLKNCYCTVQNVTQSLEKIFSIHINLFERDEAYNPIVPPILIEPIRNYTEWTGERFMLGFVSGEPSRHGSRHSFSPVDMALLRLCGMYAFRDKIFDYRGNRLEGNLMADYSARLESKTAVKWIGDEKKYKLVTVMQEVDAASRSEAVEDYMEFIFHAANDFPAPLNLSKRKMAVMLRYITIQNPIRTIALLLRYVADKEPDEARKVLLQRAGHDRSRARDQLEQACARYGQNLPESASAYIKELL
;
A
#
# COMPACT_ATOMS: atom_id res chain seq x y z
N MET A 1 31.29 19.04 22.85
CA MET A 1 31.20 17.60 22.55
C MET A 1 30.98 17.49 21.05
N SER A 2 32.00 17.07 20.30
CA SER A 2 31.90 16.86 18.85
C SER A 2 30.99 15.66 18.58
N ALA A 3 30.08 15.78 17.61
CA ALA A 3 29.28 14.66 17.15
C ALA A 3 30.21 13.49 16.73
N PRO A 4 29.82 12.23 16.98
CA PRO A 4 30.60 11.09 16.51
C PRO A 4 30.83 11.20 14.99
N PRO A 5 31.99 10.77 14.46
CA PRO A 5 32.23 10.79 13.03
C PRO A 5 31.14 9.97 12.35
N ALA A 6 30.46 10.57 11.36
CA ALA A 6 29.42 9.90 10.60
C ALA A 6 30.02 8.63 9.97
N GLU A 7 29.39 7.48 10.22
CA GLU A 7 29.79 6.21 9.64
C GLU A 7 29.69 6.31 8.11
N VAL A 8 30.80 6.04 7.42
CA VAL A 8 30.85 6.08 5.95
C VAL A 8 29.86 5.04 5.40
N ASN A 9 29.04 5.43 4.43
CA ASN A 9 28.03 4.57 3.81
C ASN A 9 26.98 4.01 4.76
N ARG A 10 26.71 4.68 5.88
CA ARG A 10 25.74 4.23 6.90
C ARG A 10 24.46 3.64 6.31
N TYR A 11 23.73 4.40 5.48
CA TYR A 11 22.43 3.95 4.96
C TYR A 11 22.55 2.80 3.96
N LEU A 12 23.61 2.77 3.15
CA LEU A 12 23.88 1.64 2.26
C LEU A 12 24.15 0.36 3.08
N ASN A 13 24.96 0.47 4.14
CA ASN A 13 25.26 -0.64 5.03
C ASN A 13 24.00 -1.11 5.80
N GLU A 14 23.17 -0.18 6.28
CA GLU A 14 21.86 -0.50 6.87
C GLU A 14 20.98 -1.27 5.88
N CYS A 15 20.90 -0.84 4.61
CA CYS A 15 20.09 -1.51 3.59
C CYS A 15 20.62 -2.91 3.23
N LEU A 16 21.94 -3.08 3.16
CA LEU A 16 22.59 -4.35 2.81
C LEU A 16 22.80 -5.30 4.01
N ALA A 17 22.38 -4.90 5.21
CA ALA A 17 22.51 -5.72 6.40
C ALA A 17 21.76 -7.07 6.26
N GLY A 18 22.49 -8.17 6.43
CA GLY A 18 21.94 -9.53 6.31
C GLY A 18 21.75 -10.02 4.87
N ILE A 19 22.16 -9.25 3.86
CA ILE A 19 22.13 -9.66 2.45
C ILE A 19 23.39 -10.48 2.13
N PRO A 20 23.27 -11.59 1.37
CA PRO A 20 24.41 -12.37 0.89
C PRO A 20 25.45 -11.55 0.12
N GLU A 21 26.72 -11.95 0.24
CA GLU A 21 27.85 -11.21 -0.33
C GLU A 21 27.79 -11.11 -1.86
N ASP A 22 27.29 -12.15 -2.54
CA ASP A 22 27.08 -12.18 -3.99
C ASP A 22 26.06 -11.15 -4.48
N ILE A 23 24.99 -10.91 -3.73
CA ILE A 23 23.97 -9.90 -4.08
C ILE A 23 24.46 -8.50 -3.70
N SER A 24 25.03 -8.36 -2.51
CA SER A 24 25.52 -7.08 -2.00
C SER A 24 26.66 -6.52 -2.86
N SER A 25 27.59 -7.36 -3.33
CA SER A 25 28.66 -6.96 -4.25
C SER A 25 28.15 -6.46 -5.59
N ILE A 26 27.15 -7.13 -6.19
CA ILE A 26 26.51 -6.68 -7.44
C ILE A 26 25.93 -5.27 -7.29
N VAL A 27 25.32 -4.96 -6.14
CA VAL A 27 24.76 -3.63 -5.86
C VAL A 27 25.86 -2.58 -5.70
N ILE A 28 26.89 -2.88 -4.91
CA ILE A 28 28.03 -1.98 -4.67
C ILE A 28 28.76 -1.68 -5.98
N ASP A 29 29.07 -2.71 -6.77
CA ASP A 29 29.76 -2.58 -8.06
C ASP A 29 28.93 -1.74 -9.04
N ALA A 30 27.62 -1.99 -9.12
CA ALA A 30 26.76 -1.22 -10.01
C ALA A 30 26.70 0.27 -9.61
N LEU A 31 26.64 0.58 -8.31
CA LEU A 31 26.68 1.95 -7.82
C LEU A 31 28.03 2.63 -8.07
N ALA A 32 29.13 1.89 -7.95
CA ALA A 32 30.47 2.41 -8.23
C ALA A 32 30.58 2.89 -9.70
N LEU A 33 29.93 2.22 -10.65
CA LEU A 33 29.91 2.62 -12.07
C LEU A 33 29.31 4.02 -12.29
N LEU A 34 28.39 4.47 -11.42
CA LEU A 34 27.78 5.80 -11.49
C LEU A 34 28.75 6.92 -11.11
N SER A 35 29.83 6.62 -10.37
CA SER A 35 30.86 7.59 -10.01
C SER A 35 31.67 8.12 -11.20
N GLY A 36 31.60 7.43 -12.35
CA GLY A 36 32.36 7.78 -13.54
C GLY A 36 33.87 7.51 -13.44
N GLN A 37 34.34 6.92 -12.33
CA GLN A 37 35.71 6.41 -12.16
C GLN A 37 35.73 4.89 -12.40
N LYS A 38 36.89 4.37 -12.84
CA LYS A 38 37.12 2.94 -13.14
C LYS A 38 36.55 2.05 -12.02
N SER A 39 35.67 1.12 -12.39
CA SER A 39 35.22 -0.03 -11.61
C SER A 39 36.34 -0.62 -10.74
N LEU A 40 35.98 -1.00 -9.50
CA LEU A 40 36.81 -1.78 -8.58
C LEU A 40 37.25 -3.14 -9.18
N THR A 41 36.50 -3.62 -10.18
CA THR A 41 36.80 -4.79 -11.02
C THR A 41 37.16 -4.34 -12.45
N GLU A 42 38.42 -4.55 -12.83
CA GLU A 42 39.13 -3.83 -13.91
C GLU A 42 38.63 -3.99 -15.39
N GLU A 43 37.49 -4.61 -15.69
CA GLU A 43 37.16 -4.96 -17.10
C GLU A 43 35.98 -4.21 -17.75
N VAL A 44 35.09 -3.55 -17.01
CA VAL A 44 33.78 -3.13 -17.56
C VAL A 44 33.72 -1.68 -18.08
N ASP A 45 34.67 -0.80 -17.72
CA ASP A 45 34.39 0.65 -17.74
C ASP A 45 34.74 1.44 -19.02
N LYS A 46 35.46 0.85 -19.99
CA LYS A 46 35.88 1.62 -21.19
C LYS A 46 34.85 1.54 -22.32
N GLY A 47 33.69 2.19 -22.15
CA GLY A 47 32.80 2.49 -23.28
C GLY A 47 31.29 2.48 -23.01
N LEU A 48 30.83 2.19 -21.79
CA LEU A 48 29.40 2.16 -21.49
C LEU A 48 28.79 3.57 -21.48
N SER A 49 27.65 3.72 -22.16
CA SER A 49 26.87 4.96 -22.09
C SER A 49 26.25 5.11 -20.69
N PHE A 50 25.86 6.33 -20.32
CA PHE A 50 25.15 6.56 -19.05
C PHE A 50 23.87 5.71 -18.94
N GLN A 51 23.19 5.46 -20.07
CA GLN A 51 21.99 4.61 -20.11
C GLN A 51 22.32 3.15 -19.78
N ASP A 52 23.45 2.63 -20.25
CA ASP A 52 23.87 1.25 -19.96
C ASP A 52 24.26 1.10 -18.48
N LYS A 53 24.92 2.12 -17.91
CA LYS A 53 25.25 2.16 -16.47
C LYS A 53 23.98 2.12 -15.61
N VAL A 54 22.98 2.92 -15.95
CA VAL A 54 21.66 2.92 -15.29
C VAL A 54 20.96 1.56 -15.45
N ALA A 55 21.09 0.90 -16.60
CA ALA A 55 20.52 -0.43 -16.82
C ALA A 55 21.15 -1.52 -15.92
N LEU A 56 22.45 -1.45 -15.65
CA LEU A 56 23.16 -2.37 -14.74
C LEU A 56 22.71 -2.16 -13.29
N VAL A 57 22.62 -0.91 -12.84
CA VAL A 57 22.11 -0.59 -11.49
C VAL A 57 20.67 -1.09 -11.33
N ARG A 58 19.84 -1.00 -12.38
CA ARG A 58 18.48 -1.53 -12.35
C ARG A 58 18.46 -3.03 -12.14
N HIS A 59 19.35 -3.75 -12.80
CA HIS A 59 19.47 -5.20 -12.65
C HIS A 59 19.88 -5.55 -11.21
N ALA A 60 20.87 -4.85 -10.66
CA ALA A 60 21.29 -5.03 -9.28
C ALA A 60 20.17 -4.76 -8.26
N TYR A 61 19.42 -3.67 -8.44
CA TYR A 61 18.30 -3.32 -7.57
C TYR A 61 17.15 -4.33 -7.69
N THR A 62 16.90 -4.85 -8.88
CA THR A 62 15.89 -5.89 -9.09
C THR A 62 16.30 -7.20 -8.41
N ALA A 63 17.57 -7.57 -8.45
CA ALA A 63 18.09 -8.72 -7.73
C ALA A 63 17.94 -8.54 -6.21
N LEU A 64 18.28 -7.36 -5.68
CA LEU A 64 18.10 -7.03 -4.27
C LEU A 64 16.62 -7.08 -3.85
N LEU A 65 15.72 -6.44 -4.61
CA LEU A 65 14.29 -6.47 -4.33
C LEU A 65 13.72 -7.88 -4.35
N ASN A 66 14.10 -8.70 -5.34
CA ASN A 66 13.68 -10.09 -5.40
C ASN A 66 14.17 -10.83 -4.15
N TYR A 67 15.44 -10.69 -3.77
CA TYR A 67 15.96 -11.33 -2.56
C TYR A 67 15.20 -10.92 -1.30
N LEU A 68 14.95 -9.62 -1.12
CA LEU A 68 14.20 -9.09 0.03
C LEU A 68 12.77 -9.65 0.07
N ALA A 69 12.10 -9.70 -1.09
CA ALA A 69 10.77 -10.29 -1.23
C ALA A 69 10.75 -11.81 -1.03
N GLU A 70 11.88 -12.50 -1.18
CA GLU A 70 11.96 -13.96 -1.03
C GLU A 70 12.35 -14.40 0.38
N SER A 71 13.23 -13.66 1.04
CA SER A 71 13.96 -14.14 2.23
C SER A 71 13.74 -13.29 3.49
N SER A 72 13.26 -12.04 3.34
CA SER A 72 13.30 -11.06 4.44
C SER A 72 12.03 -10.22 4.59
N LEU A 73 10.93 -10.56 3.90
CA LEU A 73 9.65 -9.83 3.96
C LEU A 73 9.20 -9.50 5.39
N ASP A 74 9.30 -10.49 6.27
CA ASP A 74 8.79 -10.41 7.64
C ASP A 74 9.76 -9.66 8.58
N ARG A 75 10.97 -9.34 8.09
CA ARG A 75 12.11 -8.84 8.88
C ARG A 75 12.87 -7.72 8.18
N LEU A 76 12.19 -6.93 7.35
CA LEU A 76 12.79 -5.76 6.72
C LEU A 76 13.14 -4.70 7.78
N ASN A 77 14.41 -4.32 7.82
CA ASN A 77 14.85 -3.17 8.60
C ASN A 77 14.42 -1.85 7.93
N GLU A 78 14.47 -0.75 8.68
CA GLU A 78 14.03 0.59 8.21
C GLU A 78 14.59 1.01 6.84
N ALA A 79 15.88 0.78 6.58
CA ALA A 79 16.51 1.13 5.30
C ALA A 79 16.02 0.23 4.16
N GLN A 80 15.84 -1.07 4.44
CA GLN A 80 15.26 -2.01 3.48
C GLN A 80 13.80 -1.67 3.15
N ARG A 81 12.99 -1.26 4.13
CA ARG A 81 11.61 -0.81 3.89
C ARG A 81 11.58 0.39 2.96
N LEU A 82 12.40 1.40 3.26
CA LEU A 82 12.52 2.59 2.43
C LEU A 82 12.94 2.24 0.99
N PHE A 83 13.92 1.35 0.83
CA PHE A 83 14.36 0.88 -0.48
C PHE A 83 13.24 0.15 -1.24
N VAL A 84 12.53 -0.75 -0.58
CA VAL A 84 11.44 -1.53 -1.19
C VAL A 84 10.28 -0.63 -1.61
N ASP A 85 9.95 0.39 -0.81
CA ASP A 85 8.82 1.29 -1.06
C ASP A 85 9.13 2.46 -2.01
N THR A 86 10.40 2.88 -2.13
CA THR A 86 10.78 4.12 -2.88
C THR A 86 11.94 3.95 -3.86
N GLY A 87 12.67 2.83 -3.81
CA GLY A 87 13.90 2.62 -4.57
C GLY A 87 15.10 3.41 -4.04
N ALA A 88 14.97 4.11 -2.91
CA ALA A 88 16.05 4.86 -2.27
C ALA A 88 16.95 3.94 -1.42
N ILE A 89 18.17 3.64 -1.89
CA ILE A 89 19.10 2.80 -1.15
C ILE A 89 19.93 3.59 -0.11
N ALA A 90 20.34 4.81 -0.46
CA ALA A 90 21.18 5.68 0.35
C ALA A 90 21.08 7.13 -0.15
N ASP A 91 21.61 8.08 0.63
CA ASP A 91 21.79 9.48 0.22
C ASP A 91 23.09 9.65 -0.58
N VAL A 92 24.24 9.41 0.05
CA VAL A 92 25.58 9.52 -0.53
C VAL A 92 26.31 8.21 -0.30
N VAL A 93 26.97 7.71 -1.35
CA VAL A 93 27.83 6.54 -1.26
C VAL A 93 29.27 6.95 -1.58
N VAL A 94 30.16 6.66 -0.65
CA VAL A 94 31.60 6.87 -0.74
C VAL A 94 32.26 5.55 -1.05
N PHE A 95 33.09 5.54 -2.07
CA PHE A 95 33.90 4.39 -2.44
C PHE A 95 35.37 4.78 -2.34
N GLU A 96 36.23 3.78 -2.21
CA GLU A 96 37.68 3.96 -2.15
C GLU A 96 38.32 3.05 -3.18
N ASP A 97 39.19 3.59 -4.04
CA ASP A 97 39.86 2.80 -5.08
C ASP A 97 41.08 2.06 -4.52
N SER A 98 41.70 1.23 -5.35
CA SER A 98 42.92 0.50 -4.98
C SER A 98 44.13 1.40 -4.64
N THR A 99 44.03 2.71 -4.88
CA THR A 99 45.05 3.71 -4.55
C THR A 99 44.72 4.50 -3.26
N GLY A 100 43.61 4.18 -2.58
CA GLY A 100 43.14 4.88 -1.38
C GLY A 100 42.43 6.20 -1.68
N ARG A 101 42.11 6.48 -2.95
CA ARG A 101 41.38 7.69 -3.32
C ARG A 101 39.89 7.49 -3.11
N ARG A 102 39.28 8.41 -2.37
CA ARG A 102 37.83 8.41 -2.14
C ARG A 102 37.08 9.12 -3.24
N TYR A 103 35.97 8.52 -3.65
CA TYR A 103 35.02 9.08 -4.61
C TYR A 103 33.60 8.97 -4.06
N GLU A 104 32.82 10.02 -4.23
CA GLU A 104 31.48 10.14 -3.67
C GLU A 104 30.45 10.19 -4.81
N VAL A 105 29.36 9.45 -4.63
CA VAL A 105 28.20 9.42 -5.50
C VAL A 105 27.00 9.87 -4.68
N GLU A 106 26.51 11.08 -4.96
CA GLU A 106 25.24 11.55 -4.42
C GLU A 106 24.10 10.89 -5.20
N LEU A 107 23.41 9.95 -4.56
CA LEU A 107 22.21 9.30 -5.09
C LEU A 107 20.98 10.17 -4.83
N LEU A 108 20.85 10.70 -3.61
CA LEU A 108 19.83 11.64 -3.20
C LEU A 108 20.43 12.73 -2.32
N SER A 109 19.86 13.92 -2.36
CA SER A 109 20.24 14.94 -1.38
C SER A 109 19.94 14.41 0.04
N PRO A 110 20.86 14.50 1.00
CA PRO A 110 20.63 13.99 2.36
C PRO A 110 19.34 14.51 3.04
N PRO A 111 18.94 15.78 2.87
CA PRO A 111 17.67 16.26 3.42
C PRO A 111 16.46 15.52 2.83
N LEU A 112 16.44 15.29 1.52
CA LEU A 112 15.35 14.58 0.85
C LEU A 112 15.28 13.11 1.30
N TYR A 113 16.43 12.43 1.43
CA TYR A 113 16.48 11.06 1.91
C TYR A 113 15.90 10.94 3.33
N GLN A 114 16.26 11.86 4.23
CA GLN A 114 15.71 11.88 5.59
C GLN A 114 14.22 12.15 5.62
N GLN A 115 13.72 13.08 4.79
CA GLN A 115 12.29 13.35 4.69
C GLN A 115 11.51 12.14 4.16
N LEU A 116 12.02 11.48 3.11
CA LEU A 116 11.43 10.25 2.56
C LEU A 116 11.43 9.12 3.59
N ARG A 117 12.51 8.96 4.36
CA ARG A 117 12.59 8.02 5.46
C ARG A 117 11.49 8.28 6.48
N ASN A 118 11.30 9.53 6.89
CA ASN A 118 10.29 9.89 7.88
C ASN A 118 8.86 9.65 7.37
N GLU A 119 8.53 10.06 6.14
CA GLU A 119 7.18 9.85 5.58
C GLU A 119 6.86 8.38 5.29
N THR A 120 7.87 7.57 4.97
CA THR A 120 7.68 6.15 4.70
C THR A 120 7.63 5.32 5.99
N ILE A 121 8.49 5.60 6.97
CA ILE A 121 8.62 4.74 8.15
C ILE A 121 7.66 5.15 9.28
N HIS A 122 7.45 6.45 9.49
CA HIS A 122 6.70 6.97 10.64
C HIS A 122 5.29 7.44 10.24
N LEU A 123 4.62 6.69 9.36
CA LEU A 123 3.26 7.01 8.93
C LEU A 123 2.28 6.88 10.11
N ASP A 124 1.64 7.99 10.48
CA ASP A 124 0.59 8.01 11.50
C ASP A 124 -0.77 7.64 10.89
N GLU A 125 -1.17 6.38 11.04
CA GLU A 125 -2.43 5.86 10.51
C GLU A 125 -3.68 6.51 11.12
N GLU A 126 -3.60 7.07 12.33
CA GLU A 126 -4.76 7.70 13.00
C GLU A 126 -5.16 9.02 12.33
N THR A 127 -4.21 9.69 11.68
CA THR A 127 -4.42 10.96 10.98
C THR A 127 -5.04 10.79 9.59
N LEU A 128 -5.02 9.57 9.06
CA LEU A 128 -5.48 9.29 7.70
C LEU A 128 -6.96 8.90 7.67
N PRO A 129 -7.70 9.31 6.62
CA PRO A 129 -9.08 8.89 6.48
C PRO A 129 -9.17 7.38 6.22
N ARG A 130 -10.23 6.75 6.69
CA ARG A 130 -10.42 5.29 6.62
C ARG A 130 -10.33 4.73 5.20
N TRP A 131 -10.83 5.48 4.21
CA TRP A 131 -10.80 5.05 2.81
C TRP A 131 -9.37 4.93 2.26
N SER A 132 -8.38 5.64 2.84
CA SER A 132 -6.96 5.59 2.44
C SER A 132 -6.32 4.22 2.66
N ARG A 133 -6.99 3.31 3.37
CA ARG A 133 -6.52 1.93 3.62
C ARG A 133 -6.37 1.10 2.34
N ASN A 134 -6.99 1.52 1.24
CA ASN A 134 -6.85 0.91 -0.08
C ASN A 134 -5.59 1.37 -0.84
N ILE A 135 -4.83 2.32 -0.29
CA ILE A 135 -3.55 2.77 -0.82
C ILE A 135 -2.47 1.88 -0.21
N TYR A 136 -1.81 1.11 -1.06
CA TYR A 136 -0.86 0.07 -0.67
C TYR A 136 0.55 0.45 -1.11
N ARG A 137 1.47 0.52 -0.15
CA ARG A 137 2.92 0.46 -0.40
C ARG A 137 3.34 -1.00 -0.65
N VAL A 138 4.59 -1.23 -1.02
CA VAL A 138 5.01 -2.57 -1.47
C VAL A 138 4.82 -3.62 -0.37
N GLU A 139 5.13 -3.28 0.89
CA GLU A 139 4.85 -4.18 2.03
C GLU A 139 3.34 -4.42 2.24
N ASP A 140 2.52 -3.37 2.13
CA ASP A 140 1.06 -3.47 2.24
C ASP A 140 0.49 -4.37 1.12
N GLN A 141 1.09 -4.34 -0.08
CA GLN A 141 0.71 -5.20 -1.19
C GLN A 141 0.99 -6.68 -0.91
N PHE A 142 2.14 -6.99 -0.31
CA PHE A 142 2.49 -8.35 0.08
C PHE A 142 1.51 -8.90 1.12
N ASN A 143 1.18 -8.09 2.12
CA ASN A 143 0.16 -8.42 3.10
C ASN A 143 -1.22 -8.61 2.43
N ALA A 144 -1.62 -7.69 1.56
CA ALA A 144 -2.91 -7.76 0.88
C ALA A 144 -3.04 -9.00 -0.03
N ILE A 145 -1.95 -9.41 -0.69
CA ILE A 145 -1.90 -10.65 -1.48
C ILE A 145 -2.01 -11.88 -0.58
N ALA A 146 -1.27 -11.90 0.53
CA ALA A 146 -1.32 -13.00 1.50
C ALA A 146 -2.72 -13.20 2.06
N LEU A 147 -3.45 -12.11 2.28
CA LEU A 147 -4.80 -12.10 2.81
C LEU A 147 -5.90 -12.30 1.77
N GLY A 148 -5.56 -12.30 0.48
CA GLY A 148 -6.55 -12.43 -0.59
C GLY A 148 -7.38 -11.17 -0.84
N VAL A 149 -6.95 -10.02 -0.29
CA VAL A 149 -7.55 -8.69 -0.49
C VAL A 149 -7.11 -8.11 -1.84
N LEU A 150 -5.89 -8.45 -2.28
CA LEU A 150 -5.33 -8.02 -3.56
C LEU A 150 -5.02 -9.22 -4.45
N GLU A 151 -5.50 -9.19 -5.69
CA GLU A 151 -5.17 -10.22 -6.67
C GLU A 151 -3.73 -10.04 -7.19
N PRO A 152 -2.90 -11.11 -7.19
CA PRO A 152 -1.55 -11.06 -7.76
C PRO A 152 -1.58 -10.75 -9.26
N GLU A 153 -0.55 -10.06 -9.74
CA GLU A 153 -0.40 -9.74 -11.16
C GLU A 153 0.27 -10.90 -11.90
N GLY A 154 -0.03 -11.03 -13.20
CA GLY A 154 0.64 -11.99 -14.08
C GLY A 154 0.20 -13.45 -13.91
N LEU A 155 -0.86 -13.72 -13.14
CA LEU A 155 -1.47 -15.05 -13.10
C LEU A 155 -2.22 -15.35 -14.39
N ASP A 156 -2.08 -16.57 -14.90
CA ASP A 156 -2.93 -17.05 -16.00
C ASP A 156 -4.37 -17.25 -15.52
N LYS A 157 -5.32 -17.36 -16.47
CA LYS A 157 -6.75 -17.52 -16.16
C LYS A 157 -7.03 -18.67 -15.19
N LYS A 158 -6.25 -19.76 -15.28
CA LYS A 158 -6.41 -20.94 -14.45
C LYS A 158 -5.95 -20.70 -13.01
N ASN A 159 -4.75 -20.15 -12.81
CA ASN A 159 -4.24 -19.86 -11.48
C ASN A 159 -4.99 -18.71 -10.82
N LEU A 160 -5.46 -17.73 -11.60
CA LEU A 160 -6.34 -16.67 -11.11
C LEU A 160 -7.68 -17.23 -10.62
N ALA A 161 -8.31 -18.13 -11.39
CA ALA A 161 -9.53 -18.81 -10.97
C ALA A 161 -9.31 -19.66 -9.72
N LYS A 162 -8.16 -20.35 -9.63
CA LYS A 162 -7.76 -21.09 -8.41
C LYS A 162 -7.63 -20.14 -7.22
N PHE A 163 -6.92 -19.01 -7.38
CA PHE A 163 -6.76 -18.00 -6.34
C PHE A 163 -8.11 -17.46 -5.86
N ARG A 164 -9.00 -17.08 -6.78
CA ARG A 164 -10.36 -16.62 -6.46
C ARG A 164 -11.16 -17.69 -5.71
N ALA A 165 -11.05 -18.95 -6.12
CA ALA A 165 -11.76 -20.05 -5.48
C ALA A 165 -11.21 -20.45 -4.10
N THR A 166 -9.97 -20.09 -3.75
CA THR A 166 -9.35 -20.53 -2.49
C THR A 166 -9.01 -19.41 -1.52
N ARG A 167 -8.91 -18.16 -2.00
CA ARG A 167 -8.36 -17.06 -1.22
C ARG A 167 -9.04 -15.70 -1.43
N SER A 168 -9.84 -15.46 -2.48
CA SER A 168 -10.38 -14.09 -2.67
C SER A 168 -11.34 -13.69 -1.55
N LEU A 169 -11.37 -12.39 -1.26
CA LEU A 169 -12.30 -11.78 -0.31
C LEU A 169 -13.78 -12.12 -0.63
N GLU A 170 -14.15 -12.21 -1.91
CA GLU A 170 -15.51 -12.54 -2.34
C GLU A 170 -15.90 -13.97 -1.94
N HIS A 171 -15.00 -14.94 -2.12
CA HIS A 171 -15.20 -16.31 -1.65
C HIS A 171 -15.19 -16.40 -0.12
N GLN A 172 -14.31 -15.62 0.52
CA GLN A 172 -14.24 -15.48 1.98
C GLN A 172 -15.55 -14.93 2.58
N MET A 173 -16.19 -13.96 1.93
CA MET A 173 -17.47 -13.37 2.36
C MET A 173 -18.66 -14.33 2.17
N ASP A 174 -18.60 -15.22 1.18
CA ASP A 174 -19.63 -16.24 0.94
C ASP A 174 -19.62 -17.36 2.01
N VAL A 175 -18.51 -17.55 2.74
CA VAL A 175 -18.40 -18.50 3.86
C VAL A 175 -18.93 -17.85 5.16
N SER A 176 -20.25 -17.59 5.23
CA SER A 176 -21.10 -17.27 6.40
C SER A 176 -20.55 -16.49 7.61
N ARG A 177 -21.07 -15.26 7.80
CA ARG A 177 -20.94 -14.39 9.02
C ARG A 177 -21.23 -15.06 10.37
N GLU A 178 -22.04 -16.12 10.39
CA GLU A 178 -22.50 -16.76 11.63
C GLU A 178 -21.48 -17.79 12.15
N GLN A 179 -20.83 -18.52 11.25
CA GLN A 179 -19.75 -19.45 11.61
C GLN A 179 -18.51 -18.70 12.11
N THR A 180 -18.22 -17.53 11.53
CA THR A 180 -17.02 -16.77 11.91
C THR A 180 -17.17 -16.02 13.23
N THR A 181 -18.37 -15.57 13.59
CA THR A 181 -18.63 -14.97 14.92
C THR A 181 -18.38 -15.99 16.04
N ILE A 182 -18.82 -17.23 15.85
CA ILE A 182 -18.61 -18.33 16.79
C ILE A 182 -17.12 -18.69 16.89
N LEU A 183 -16.42 -18.76 15.75
CA LEU A 183 -14.97 -19.04 15.71
C LEU A 183 -14.15 -17.93 16.37
N ASN A 184 -14.47 -16.64 16.15
CA ASN A 184 -13.78 -15.50 16.75
C ASN A 184 -13.98 -15.45 18.28
N ASN A 185 -15.21 -15.65 18.76
CA ASN A 185 -15.47 -15.73 20.20
C ASN A 185 -14.71 -16.90 20.85
N THR A 186 -14.63 -18.04 20.15
CA THR A 186 -13.87 -19.21 20.61
C THR A 186 -12.36 -18.95 20.61
N TYR A 187 -11.84 -18.22 19.62
CA TYR A 187 -10.44 -17.82 19.54
C TYR A 187 -10.03 -16.91 20.71
N TYR A 188 -10.78 -15.83 20.96
CA TYR A 188 -10.47 -14.92 22.06
C TYR A 188 -10.60 -15.58 23.44
N ALA A 189 -11.58 -16.46 23.63
CA ALA A 189 -11.71 -17.24 24.86
C ALA A 189 -10.51 -18.18 25.09
N LEU A 190 -10.03 -18.86 24.04
CA LEU A 190 -8.84 -19.72 24.13
C LEU A 190 -7.55 -18.92 24.34
N LEU A 191 -7.43 -17.74 23.74
CA LEU A 191 -6.30 -16.85 23.93
C LEU A 191 -6.21 -16.38 25.40
N GLN A 192 -7.34 -15.99 25.99
CA GLN A 192 -7.41 -15.59 27.39
C GLN A 192 -7.03 -16.75 28.32
N GLN A 193 -7.60 -17.94 28.11
CA GLN A 193 -7.25 -19.13 28.90
C GLN A 193 -5.78 -19.53 28.76
N SER A 194 -5.19 -19.32 27.58
CA SER A 194 -3.75 -19.57 27.35
C SER A 194 -2.91 -18.58 28.17
N ARG A 195 -3.26 -17.28 28.17
CA ARG A 195 -2.58 -16.27 28.99
C ARG A 195 -2.65 -16.60 30.49
N GLU A 196 -3.83 -16.98 30.99
CA GLU A 196 -4.00 -17.40 32.39
C GLU A 196 -3.12 -18.61 32.75
N LEU A 197 -2.95 -19.58 31.85
CA LEU A 197 -2.05 -20.71 32.06
C LEU A 197 -0.57 -20.30 32.05
N PHE A 198 -0.18 -19.36 31.19
CA PHE A 198 1.19 -18.83 31.19
C PHE A 198 1.50 -18.08 32.50
N GLU A 199 0.59 -17.25 33.00
CA GLU A 199 0.73 -16.58 34.31
C GLU A 199 0.83 -17.60 35.47
N GLN A 200 0.04 -18.68 35.42
CA GLN A 200 0.14 -19.78 36.37
C GLN A 200 1.48 -20.53 36.28
N MET A 201 2.00 -20.76 35.07
CA MET A 201 3.32 -21.35 34.91
C MET A 201 4.41 -20.45 35.47
N GLU A 202 4.37 -19.14 35.22
CA GLU A 202 5.33 -18.19 35.79
C GLU A 202 5.34 -18.25 37.31
N THR A 203 4.17 -18.28 37.95
CA THR A 203 4.07 -18.43 39.41
C THR A 203 4.58 -19.79 39.92
N LEU A 204 4.37 -20.88 39.17
CA LEU A 204 4.91 -22.20 39.50
C LEU A 204 6.44 -22.26 39.33
N PHE A 205 6.98 -21.65 38.27
CA PHE A 205 8.43 -21.56 38.06
C PHE A 205 9.10 -20.69 39.13
N ASP A 206 8.49 -19.59 39.53
CA ASP A 206 8.94 -18.77 40.65
C ASP A 206 8.94 -19.56 41.96
N SER A 207 7.88 -20.34 42.20
CA SER A 207 7.78 -21.20 43.38
C SER A 207 8.85 -22.29 43.36
N TYR A 208 9.04 -22.97 42.23
CA TYR A 208 10.11 -23.96 42.04
C TYR A 208 11.49 -23.34 42.26
N TYR A 209 11.76 -22.16 41.72
CA TYR A 209 13.03 -21.46 41.90
C TYR A 209 13.31 -21.16 43.38
N ARG A 210 12.30 -20.71 44.14
CA ARG A 210 12.41 -20.52 45.59
C ARG A 210 12.73 -21.82 46.34
N TYR A 211 12.17 -22.96 45.93
CA TYR A 211 12.50 -24.26 46.53
C TYR A 211 13.90 -24.73 46.15
N VAL A 212 14.32 -24.55 44.90
CA VAL A 212 15.69 -24.87 44.46
C VAL A 212 16.74 -24.07 45.24
N GLN A 213 16.44 -22.82 45.60
CA GLN A 213 17.30 -22.03 46.49
C GLN A 213 17.45 -22.59 47.91
N GLN A 214 16.56 -23.49 48.35
CA GLN A 214 16.64 -24.18 49.65
C GLN A 214 17.46 -25.48 49.59
N VAL A 215 17.82 -25.99 48.40
CA VAL A 215 18.64 -27.20 48.22
C VAL A 215 19.96 -27.15 48.98
N PRO A 216 20.72 -26.03 49.03
CA PRO A 216 21.95 -25.96 49.81
C PRO A 216 21.72 -26.18 51.32
N VAL A 217 20.57 -25.74 51.86
CA VAL A 217 20.21 -25.92 53.26
C VAL A 217 19.90 -27.39 53.54
N LEU A 218 19.19 -28.07 52.65
CA LEU A 218 18.94 -29.51 52.72
C LEU A 218 20.23 -30.33 52.59
N GLN A 219 21.14 -29.90 51.72
CA GLN A 219 22.42 -30.58 51.52
C GLN A 219 23.33 -30.47 52.75
N ASP A 220 23.41 -29.27 53.35
CA ASP A 220 24.10 -29.07 54.63
C ASP A 220 23.48 -29.91 55.75
N THR A 221 22.16 -30.01 55.77
CA THR A 221 21.38 -30.83 56.72
C THR A 221 21.68 -32.34 56.53
N LEU A 222 21.80 -32.81 55.29
CA LEU A 222 22.11 -34.20 54.96
C LEU A 222 23.57 -34.55 55.27
N ASP A 223 24.50 -33.62 55.06
CA ASP A 223 25.90 -33.77 55.45
C ASP A 223 26.07 -33.77 56.97
N ARG A 224 25.28 -32.96 57.68
CA ARG A 224 25.14 -33.00 59.14
C ARG A 224 24.65 -34.36 59.65
N ALA A 225 23.64 -34.95 59.00
CA ALA A 225 23.15 -36.29 59.32
C ALA A 225 24.18 -37.40 59.02
N ARG A 226 24.94 -37.28 57.93
CA ARG A 226 26.04 -38.21 57.59
C ARG A 226 27.16 -38.17 58.63
N ARG A 227 27.55 -36.99 59.11
CA ARG A 227 28.54 -36.84 60.19
C ARG A 227 28.04 -37.50 61.47
N TYR A 228 26.77 -37.29 61.84
CA TYR A 228 26.16 -37.93 63.01
C TYR A 228 26.14 -39.46 62.92
N ASN A 229 25.73 -40.03 61.77
CA ASN A 229 25.75 -41.48 61.56
C ASN A 229 27.18 -42.06 61.67
N ARG A 230 28.20 -41.33 61.23
CA ARG A 230 29.60 -41.73 61.41
C ARG A 230 30.02 -41.70 62.88
N LEU A 231 29.60 -40.69 63.63
CA LEU A 231 29.93 -40.54 65.06
C LEU A 231 29.28 -41.63 65.93
N ILE A 232 28.03 -42.03 65.65
CA ILE A 232 27.37 -43.11 66.42
C ILE A 232 27.90 -44.50 66.03
N ALA A 233 28.34 -44.68 64.78
CA ALA A 233 28.93 -45.93 64.32
C ALA A 233 30.35 -46.17 64.90
N ALA A 234 30.97 -45.16 65.51
CA ALA A 234 32.24 -45.31 66.20
C ALA A 234 32.07 -46.11 67.50
N ARG A 235 32.79 -47.24 67.62
CA ARG A 235 32.69 -48.15 68.78
C ARG A 235 33.21 -47.58 70.09
N ASP A 236 34.03 -46.51 70.06
CA ASP A 236 34.61 -45.90 71.26
C ASP A 236 34.86 -44.37 71.04
N PRO A 237 33.82 -43.52 71.13
CA PRO A 237 33.94 -42.09 70.83
C PRO A 237 34.71 -41.34 71.92
N LEU A 238 35.56 -40.40 71.50
CA LEU A 238 36.34 -39.49 72.35
C LEU A 238 35.42 -38.58 73.21
N PRO A 239 35.90 -38.01 74.33
CA PRO A 239 35.07 -37.19 75.21
C PRO A 239 34.40 -35.99 74.52
N GLU A 240 35.10 -35.35 73.58
CA GLU A 240 34.58 -34.23 72.78
C GLU A 240 33.48 -34.69 71.82
N GLU A 241 33.62 -35.87 71.21
CA GLU A 241 32.62 -36.47 70.33
C GLU A 241 31.36 -36.89 71.10
N ARG A 242 31.50 -37.31 72.38
CA ARG A 242 30.35 -37.61 73.25
C ARG A 242 29.52 -36.38 73.57
N GLU A 243 30.17 -35.24 73.78
CA GLU A 243 29.50 -33.97 74.02
C GLU A 243 28.75 -33.49 72.76
N GLU A 244 29.35 -33.68 71.59
CA GLU A 244 28.74 -33.39 70.29
C GLU A 244 27.54 -34.30 69.97
N ILE A 245 27.66 -35.62 70.23
CA ILE A 245 26.55 -36.58 70.11
C ILE A 245 25.38 -36.19 71.02
N THR A 246 25.66 -35.73 72.25
CA THR A 246 24.63 -35.32 73.21
C THR A 246 23.92 -34.04 72.78
N LYS A 247 24.66 -33.08 72.21
CA LYS A 247 24.07 -31.85 71.63
C LYS A 247 23.13 -32.19 70.45
N VAL A 248 23.53 -33.09 69.56
CA VAL A 248 22.71 -33.51 68.42
C VAL A 248 21.47 -34.31 68.84
N LEU A 249 21.58 -35.20 69.85
CA LEU A 249 20.43 -35.97 70.40
C LEU A 249 19.35 -35.09 71.03
N ASN A 250 19.75 -33.92 71.55
CA ASN A 250 18.89 -32.94 72.17
C ASN A 250 18.37 -31.88 71.18
N ASP A 251 18.87 -31.86 69.94
CA ASP A 251 18.40 -30.94 68.90
C ASP A 251 17.10 -31.49 68.25
N PRO A 252 15.95 -30.83 68.45
CA PRO A 252 14.68 -31.29 67.91
C PRO A 252 14.61 -31.25 66.37
N THR A 253 15.49 -30.50 65.70
CA THR A 253 15.55 -30.43 64.22
C THR A 253 16.09 -31.72 63.61
N TYR A 254 16.99 -32.42 64.28
CA TYR A 254 17.55 -33.69 63.79
C TYR A 254 16.56 -34.86 63.81
N ARG A 255 15.59 -34.85 64.75
CA ARG A 255 14.57 -35.91 64.84
C ARG A 255 13.54 -35.86 63.70
N ARG A 256 13.38 -34.70 63.06
CA ARG A 256 12.43 -34.46 61.97
C ARG A 256 13.08 -34.40 60.59
N LEU A 257 14.39 -34.57 60.52
CA LEU A 257 15.18 -34.43 59.30
C LEU A 257 14.70 -35.30 58.13
N GLY A 258 14.31 -36.55 58.40
CA GLY A 258 13.70 -37.42 57.38
C GLY A 258 12.35 -36.90 56.88
N GLN A 259 11.52 -36.37 57.79
CA GLN A 259 10.20 -35.81 57.47
C GLN A 259 10.32 -34.48 56.71
N ASP A 260 11.32 -33.66 57.03
CA ASP A 260 11.55 -32.38 56.36
C ASP A 260 12.08 -32.58 54.93
N ILE A 261 12.94 -33.58 54.71
CA ILE A 261 13.40 -33.99 53.37
C ILE A 261 12.24 -34.57 52.56
N GLU A 262 11.41 -35.41 53.17
CA GLU A 262 10.22 -36.01 52.53
C GLU A 262 9.21 -34.92 52.14
N ALA A 263 8.89 -34.00 53.06
CA ALA A 263 7.98 -32.88 52.79
C ALA A 263 8.49 -31.96 51.66
N TYR A 264 9.80 -31.69 51.62
CA TYR A 264 10.40 -30.93 50.51
C TYR A 264 10.29 -31.69 49.18
N ALA A 265 10.62 -32.99 49.18
CA ALA A 265 10.54 -33.81 47.98
C ALA A 265 9.11 -33.87 47.43
N ASP A 266 8.12 -34.05 48.30
CA ASP A 266 6.70 -34.08 47.94
C ASP A 266 6.24 -32.74 47.34
N GLN A 267 6.65 -31.61 47.91
CA GLN A 267 6.32 -30.28 47.39
C GLN A 267 6.95 -30.02 46.01
N VAL A 268 8.21 -30.42 45.81
CA VAL A 268 8.88 -30.29 44.51
C VAL A 268 8.22 -31.18 43.45
N ILE A 269 7.89 -32.44 43.81
CA ILE A 269 7.18 -33.36 42.92
C ILE A 269 5.81 -32.80 42.53
N GLN A 270 5.08 -32.21 43.48
CA GLN A 270 3.78 -31.60 43.21
C GLN A 270 3.88 -30.42 42.24
N ILE A 271 4.85 -29.51 42.44
CA ILE A 271 5.05 -28.35 41.56
C ILE A 271 5.48 -28.80 40.16
N LEU A 272 6.42 -29.74 40.04
CA LEU A 272 6.85 -30.27 38.75
C LEU A 272 5.72 -31.03 38.04
N GLY A 273 4.86 -31.72 38.78
CA GLY A 273 3.63 -32.34 38.28
C GLY A 273 2.70 -31.31 37.65
N GLN A 274 2.43 -30.21 38.36
CA GLN A 274 1.58 -29.11 37.87
C GLN A 274 2.19 -28.38 36.67
N ILE A 275 3.51 -28.14 36.65
CA ILE A 275 4.21 -27.57 35.49
C ILE A 275 4.03 -28.48 34.27
N ARG A 276 4.19 -29.80 34.46
CA ARG A 276 4.01 -30.78 33.38
C ARG A 276 2.57 -30.78 32.85
N GLU A 277 1.57 -30.82 33.72
CA GLU A 277 0.16 -30.78 33.32
C GLU A 277 -0.18 -29.49 32.57
N ASN A 278 0.20 -28.33 33.11
CA ASN A 278 -0.03 -27.03 32.47
C ASN A 278 0.70 -26.93 31.11
N SER A 279 1.89 -27.51 30.97
CA SER A 279 2.61 -27.53 29.68
C SER A 279 1.88 -28.34 28.61
N GLN A 280 1.27 -29.47 28.98
CA GLN A 280 0.48 -30.29 28.06
C GLN A 280 -0.81 -29.59 27.65
N ASP A 281 -1.46 -28.91 28.59
CA ASP A 281 -2.66 -28.11 28.33
C ASP A 281 -2.37 -26.93 27.40
N ILE A 282 -1.20 -26.29 27.55
CA ILE A 282 -0.72 -25.25 26.63
C ILE A 282 -0.52 -25.82 25.22
N ASP A 283 0.13 -26.98 25.08
CA ASP A 283 0.33 -27.61 23.76
C ASP A 283 -1.01 -27.96 23.08
N ILE A 284 -1.96 -28.54 23.82
CA ILE A 284 -3.30 -28.86 23.33
C ILE A 284 -4.04 -27.57 22.90
N LYS A 285 -4.00 -26.52 23.72
CA LYS A 285 -4.64 -25.23 23.41
C LYS A 285 -3.96 -24.54 22.22
N ASN A 286 -2.64 -24.60 22.11
CA ASN A 286 -1.89 -24.05 20.98
C ASN A 286 -2.19 -24.80 19.68
N GLN A 287 -2.34 -26.12 19.72
CA GLN A 287 -2.76 -26.90 18.56
C GLN A 287 -4.18 -26.54 18.12
N LYS A 288 -5.12 -26.39 19.07
CA LYS A 288 -6.48 -25.89 18.80
C LYS A 288 -6.50 -24.45 18.29
N LEU A 289 -5.66 -23.57 18.84
CA LEU A 289 -5.50 -22.20 18.35
C LEU A 289 -4.97 -22.20 16.92
N LYS A 290 -4.00 -23.05 16.57
CA LYS A 290 -3.53 -23.21 15.18
C LYS A 290 -4.64 -23.70 14.26
N GLU A 291 -5.44 -24.67 14.69
CA GLU A 291 -6.58 -25.18 13.91
C GLU A 291 -7.67 -24.12 13.73
N ILE A 292 -8.03 -23.39 14.78
CA ILE A 292 -9.05 -22.32 14.72
C ILE A 292 -8.53 -21.14 13.91
N THR A 293 -7.25 -20.78 14.05
CA THR A 293 -6.61 -19.73 13.24
C THR A 293 -6.61 -20.14 11.77
N SER A 294 -6.26 -21.39 11.45
CA SER A 294 -6.37 -21.93 10.09
C SER A 294 -7.80 -21.88 9.58
N LYS A 295 -8.80 -22.25 10.39
CA LYS A 295 -10.22 -22.17 10.05
C LYS A 295 -10.72 -20.72 9.91
N LEU A 296 -10.24 -19.78 10.70
CA LEU A 296 -10.56 -18.34 10.59
C LEU A 296 -9.93 -17.73 9.35
N ILE A 297 -8.69 -18.12 9.02
CA ILE A 297 -8.02 -17.79 7.76
C ILE A 297 -8.82 -18.34 6.56
N HIS A 298 -9.37 -19.56 6.66
CA HIS A 298 -10.20 -20.17 5.62
C HIS A 298 -11.64 -19.62 5.58
N ALA A 299 -12.18 -19.17 6.71
CA ALA A 299 -13.54 -18.64 6.87
C ALA A 299 -13.64 -17.12 6.71
N GLY A 300 -12.54 -16.46 6.32
CA GLY A 300 -12.62 -15.15 5.69
C GLY A 300 -13.11 -13.96 6.54
N ALA A 301 -13.35 -14.14 7.83
CA ALA A 301 -13.79 -13.04 8.70
C ALA A 301 -12.76 -12.70 9.76
N GLN A 302 -11.61 -12.28 9.24
CA GLN A 302 -11.06 -11.05 9.77
C GLN A 302 -11.95 -9.91 9.28
N ASP A 303 -12.47 -9.10 10.19
CA ASP A 303 -12.64 -7.68 9.87
C ASP A 303 -11.29 -7.28 9.29
N VAL A 304 -11.20 -7.13 7.96
CA VAL A 304 -9.95 -6.80 7.30
C VAL A 304 -9.70 -5.37 7.73
N GLY A 305 -9.07 -5.22 8.90
CA GLY A 305 -8.52 -3.97 9.35
C GLY A 305 -7.51 -3.46 8.32
N SER A 306 -6.70 -2.49 8.72
CA SER A 306 -5.57 -2.08 7.89
C SER A 306 -4.75 -3.34 7.49
N VAL A 307 -4.50 -3.56 6.20
CA VAL A 307 -3.50 -4.54 5.73
C VAL A 307 -2.08 -4.12 6.15
N ARG A 308 -1.95 -2.88 6.64
CA ARG A 308 -0.73 -2.27 7.16
C ARG A 308 -0.34 -2.86 8.51
N ASN A 309 0.96 -3.01 8.74
CA ASN A 309 1.54 -3.35 10.04
C ASN A 309 0.98 -4.63 10.70
N ARG A 310 0.62 -5.61 9.86
CA ARG A 310 0.10 -6.90 10.29
C ARG A 310 1.26 -7.87 10.53
N HIS A 311 1.56 -8.12 11.80
CA HIS A 311 2.62 -9.05 12.21
C HIS A 311 2.14 -10.51 12.36
N ASP A 312 0.85 -10.75 12.19
CA ASP A 312 0.20 -12.06 12.30
C ASP A 312 0.19 -12.86 10.99
N ILE A 313 0.67 -12.26 9.89
CA ILE A 313 0.67 -12.90 8.57
C ILE A 313 1.84 -13.88 8.47
N ILE A 314 1.53 -15.13 8.14
CA ILE A 314 2.52 -16.17 7.85
C ILE A 314 2.60 -16.33 6.34
N PHE A 315 3.77 -16.06 5.76
CA PHE A 315 4.02 -16.24 4.34
C PHE A 315 4.41 -17.68 4.04
N ASP A 316 3.42 -18.52 3.75
CA ASP A 316 3.67 -19.89 3.27
C ASP A 316 4.31 -19.90 1.87
N GLU A 317 4.85 -21.06 1.47
CA GLU A 317 5.56 -21.22 0.19
C GLU A 317 4.68 -20.84 -1.03
N GLU A 318 3.37 -21.10 -0.96
CA GLU A 318 2.44 -20.71 -2.03
C GLU A 318 2.27 -19.19 -2.07
N THR A 319 2.15 -18.51 -0.93
CA THR A 319 2.04 -17.05 -0.83
C THR A 319 3.30 -16.37 -1.32
N LEU A 320 4.48 -16.85 -0.91
CA LEU A 320 5.75 -16.34 -1.41
C LEU A 320 5.85 -16.49 -2.93
N ARG A 321 5.40 -17.62 -3.50
CA ARG A 321 5.34 -17.80 -4.95
C ARG A 321 4.42 -16.80 -5.64
N LEU A 322 3.25 -16.52 -5.06
CA LEU A 322 2.30 -15.52 -5.60
C LEU A 322 2.90 -14.10 -5.56
N ILE A 323 3.55 -13.74 -4.46
CA ILE A 323 4.24 -12.45 -4.29
C ILE A 323 5.37 -12.32 -5.32
N ARG A 324 6.20 -13.35 -5.48
CA ARG A 324 7.28 -13.36 -6.49
C ARG A 324 6.73 -13.14 -7.91
N SER A 325 5.68 -13.87 -8.28
CA SER A 325 5.02 -13.72 -9.58
C SER A 325 4.52 -12.29 -9.78
N HIS A 326 3.90 -11.71 -8.74
CA HIS A 326 3.40 -10.35 -8.78
C HIS A 326 4.54 -9.32 -8.96
N VAL A 327 5.61 -9.39 -8.15
CA VAL A 327 6.78 -8.48 -8.24
C VAL A 327 7.44 -8.54 -9.62
N GLN A 328 7.55 -9.74 -10.20
CA GLN A 328 8.16 -9.96 -11.51
C GLN A 328 7.27 -9.43 -12.65
N ALA A 329 5.97 -9.74 -12.61
CA ALA A 329 5.01 -9.29 -13.61
C ALA A 329 4.88 -7.76 -13.63
N LEU A 330 4.74 -7.16 -12.44
CA LEU A 330 4.72 -5.71 -12.26
C LEU A 330 6.01 -5.07 -12.76
N GLY A 331 7.17 -5.64 -12.46
CA GLY A 331 8.45 -5.12 -12.92
C GLY A 331 8.57 -5.09 -14.44
N SER A 332 8.17 -6.17 -15.10
CA SER A 332 8.26 -6.29 -16.55
C SER A 332 7.26 -5.36 -17.26
N TYR A 333 6.01 -5.34 -16.78
CA TYR A 333 4.97 -4.45 -17.31
C TYR A 333 5.36 -2.98 -17.14
N ALA A 334 5.84 -2.61 -15.96
CA ALA A 334 6.14 -1.22 -15.65
C ALA A 334 7.31 -0.65 -16.45
N VAL A 335 8.35 -1.44 -16.70
CA VAL A 335 9.47 -1.01 -17.54
C VAL A 335 8.99 -0.77 -18.98
N ALA A 336 8.20 -1.69 -19.53
CA ALA A 336 7.66 -1.55 -20.88
C ALA A 336 6.75 -0.31 -21.01
N ALA A 337 5.84 -0.10 -20.05
CA ALA A 337 4.95 1.05 -20.03
C ALA A 337 5.71 2.37 -19.85
N ALA A 338 6.69 2.43 -18.94
CA ALA A 338 7.51 3.62 -18.73
C ALA A 338 8.33 4.01 -19.98
N GLN A 339 8.83 3.04 -20.74
CA GLN A 339 9.56 3.29 -21.99
C GLN A 339 8.67 3.84 -23.11
N GLN A 340 7.39 3.45 -23.12
CA GLN A 340 6.40 3.91 -24.10
C GLN A 340 5.71 5.22 -23.68
N SER A 341 5.85 5.65 -22.43
CA SER A 341 5.23 6.86 -21.90
C SER A 341 5.64 8.12 -22.69
N PRO A 342 4.70 9.01 -23.04
CA PRO A 342 5.03 10.31 -23.62
C PRO A 342 5.78 11.22 -22.63
N LEU A 343 5.67 10.93 -21.32
CA LEU A 343 6.36 11.64 -20.23
C LEU A 343 7.66 10.93 -19.83
N LYS A 344 8.23 10.08 -20.69
CA LYS A 344 9.45 9.33 -20.38
C LYS A 344 10.61 10.27 -20.05
N ILE A 345 11.31 9.95 -18.98
CA ILE A 345 12.60 10.53 -18.62
C ILE A 345 13.62 9.41 -18.81
N PRO A 346 14.64 9.57 -19.65
CA PRO A 346 15.63 8.52 -19.94
C PRO A 346 16.17 7.86 -18.66
N GLU A 347 16.42 8.67 -17.64
CA GLU A 347 16.96 8.29 -16.34
C GLU A 347 15.93 7.62 -15.42
N SER A 348 14.62 7.81 -15.64
CA SER A 348 13.53 7.37 -14.76
C SER A 348 12.81 6.11 -15.24
N THR A 349 13.27 5.50 -16.34
CA THR A 349 12.73 4.24 -16.88
C THR A 349 13.13 2.99 -16.08
N THR A 350 13.75 3.20 -14.91
CA THR A 350 14.40 2.16 -14.12
C THR A 350 14.13 2.41 -12.63
N ARG A 351 13.98 1.33 -11.84
CA ARG A 351 13.60 1.31 -10.40
C ARG A 351 14.62 1.99 -9.44
N ILE A 352 15.44 2.92 -9.91
CA ILE A 352 16.52 3.56 -9.15
C ILE A 352 16.15 5.00 -8.88
N LEU A 353 16.20 5.44 -7.63
CA LEU A 353 15.88 6.82 -7.30
C LEU A 353 17.15 7.65 -7.35
N LEU A 354 17.17 8.64 -8.23
CA LEU A 354 18.33 9.51 -8.41
C LEU A 354 17.93 10.96 -8.22
N ASN A 355 18.83 11.76 -7.64
CA ASN A 355 18.62 13.19 -7.44
C ASN A 355 18.38 13.90 -8.78
N ALA A 356 18.90 13.34 -9.88
CA ALA A 356 18.63 13.78 -11.25
C ALA A 356 17.12 13.90 -11.56
N HIS A 357 16.28 13.05 -10.96
CA HIS A 357 14.85 13.02 -11.20
C HIS A 357 14.07 14.16 -10.52
N ALA A 358 14.65 14.72 -9.46
CA ALA A 358 14.09 15.81 -8.66
C ALA A 358 14.67 17.19 -9.02
N ARG A 359 15.59 17.26 -10.01
CA ARG A 359 16.28 18.50 -10.36
C ARG A 359 15.28 19.57 -10.83
N GLY A 360 15.39 20.76 -10.23
CA GLY A 360 14.56 21.91 -10.57
C GLY A 360 13.22 21.98 -9.83
N GLN A 361 12.91 21.03 -8.94
CA GLN A 361 11.74 21.09 -8.08
C GLN A 361 12.09 21.73 -6.74
N ALA A 362 11.30 22.71 -6.31
CA ALA A 362 11.52 23.41 -5.04
C ALA A 362 11.25 22.52 -3.81
N ASP A 363 10.27 21.62 -3.92
CA ASP A 363 9.90 20.65 -2.90
C ASP A 363 9.69 19.28 -3.56
N PRO A 364 10.77 18.52 -3.79
CA PRO A 364 10.69 17.25 -4.51
C PRO A 364 9.78 16.23 -3.82
N LEU A 365 9.79 16.16 -2.49
CA LEU A 365 8.99 15.21 -1.73
C LEU A 365 7.50 15.36 -2.08
N LYS A 366 6.99 16.58 -1.95
CA LYS A 366 5.59 16.90 -2.22
C LYS A 366 5.22 16.85 -3.70
N ASN A 367 6.17 17.21 -4.57
CA ASN A 367 5.88 17.39 -5.99
C ASN A 367 6.18 16.17 -6.84
N CYS A 368 6.98 15.22 -6.37
CA CYS A 368 7.41 14.08 -7.17
C CYS A 368 7.13 12.72 -6.53
N TYR A 369 6.94 12.62 -5.21
CA TYR A 369 6.79 11.33 -4.54
C TYR A 369 5.35 11.06 -4.12
N CYS A 370 4.83 9.91 -4.57
CA CYS A 370 3.50 9.44 -4.19
C CYS A 370 3.57 8.70 -2.86
N THR A 371 3.87 9.39 -1.76
CA THR A 371 3.70 8.82 -0.41
C THR A 371 2.21 8.66 -0.09
N VAL A 372 1.86 7.77 0.85
CA VAL A 372 0.45 7.56 1.24
C VAL A 372 -0.21 8.89 1.63
N GLN A 373 0.52 9.74 2.33
CA GLN A 373 0.05 11.06 2.75
C GLN A 373 -0.19 12.00 1.55
N ASN A 374 0.77 12.12 0.63
CA ASN A 374 0.63 12.96 -0.56
C ASN A 374 -0.54 12.49 -1.43
N VAL A 375 -0.66 11.18 -1.66
CA VAL A 375 -1.77 10.60 -2.44
C VAL A 375 -3.11 10.90 -1.79
N THR A 376 -3.20 10.73 -0.47
CA THR A 376 -4.42 11.01 0.30
C THR A 376 -4.82 12.48 0.16
N GLN A 377 -3.91 13.41 0.41
CA GLN A 377 -4.18 14.86 0.32
C GLN A 377 -4.60 15.28 -1.08
N SER A 378 -3.93 14.76 -2.12
CA SER A 378 -4.27 15.02 -3.51
C SER A 378 -5.67 14.50 -3.86
N LEU A 379 -6.04 13.30 -3.40
CA LEU A 379 -7.37 12.76 -3.62
C LEU A 379 -8.45 13.54 -2.87
N GLU A 380 -8.23 13.93 -1.61
CA GLU A 380 -9.17 14.79 -0.88
C GLU A 380 -9.40 16.12 -1.61
N LYS A 381 -8.32 16.72 -2.13
CA LYS A 381 -8.41 17.91 -2.98
C LYS A 381 -9.26 17.65 -4.22
N ILE A 382 -9.03 16.55 -4.93
CA ILE A 382 -9.81 16.17 -6.12
C ILE A 382 -11.28 15.91 -5.75
N PHE A 383 -11.57 15.23 -4.63
CA PHE A 383 -12.92 14.90 -4.17
C PHE A 383 -13.71 16.13 -3.72
N SER A 384 -13.01 17.17 -3.24
CA SER A 384 -13.63 18.46 -2.97
C SER A 384 -14.13 19.16 -4.25
N ILE A 385 -13.59 18.79 -5.42
CA ILE A 385 -13.92 19.37 -6.72
C ILE A 385 -14.86 18.46 -7.51
N HIS A 386 -14.53 17.20 -7.74
CA HIS A 386 -15.37 16.21 -8.42
C HIS A 386 -15.99 15.26 -7.39
N ILE A 387 -17.21 15.57 -6.95
CA ILE A 387 -17.77 14.98 -5.72
C ILE A 387 -18.45 13.62 -5.90
N ASN A 388 -18.75 13.24 -7.15
CA ASN A 388 -19.43 12.00 -7.53
C ASN A 388 -18.54 11.10 -8.42
N LEU A 389 -17.22 11.28 -8.35
CA LEU A 389 -16.27 10.47 -9.12
C LEU A 389 -16.33 8.99 -8.73
N PHE A 390 -16.37 8.73 -7.42
CA PHE A 390 -16.43 7.40 -6.82
C PHE A 390 -17.77 7.20 -6.13
N GLU A 391 -18.23 5.95 -6.15
CA GLU A 391 -19.35 5.51 -5.32
C GLU A 391 -19.00 5.69 -3.84
N ARG A 392 -20.03 5.74 -2.99
CA ARG A 392 -19.85 5.95 -1.55
C ARG A 392 -20.35 4.74 -0.76
N ASP A 393 -19.65 4.40 0.30
CA ASP A 393 -20.07 3.39 1.26
C ASP A 393 -21.19 3.89 2.18
N GLU A 394 -21.68 3.02 3.08
CA GLU A 394 -22.74 3.36 4.06
C GLU A 394 -22.33 4.49 5.01
N ALA A 395 -21.02 4.67 5.24
CA ALA A 395 -20.45 5.74 6.05
C ALA A 395 -20.13 7.00 5.22
N TYR A 396 -20.58 7.04 3.96
CA TYR A 396 -20.40 8.15 3.01
C TYR A 396 -18.94 8.41 2.57
N ASN A 397 -18.03 7.48 2.81
CA ASN A 397 -16.66 7.53 2.30
C ASN A 397 -16.61 7.09 0.83
N PRO A 398 -15.70 7.68 0.02
CA PRO A 398 -15.52 7.24 -1.35
C PRO A 398 -14.92 5.81 -1.39
N ILE A 399 -15.49 4.96 -2.24
CA ILE A 399 -14.97 3.63 -2.57
C ILE A 399 -13.97 3.79 -3.70
N VAL A 400 -12.73 4.11 -3.33
CA VAL A 400 -11.64 4.33 -4.28
C VAL A 400 -11.05 2.97 -4.69
N PRO A 401 -10.73 2.74 -5.98
CA PRO A 401 -9.98 1.54 -6.39
C PRO A 401 -8.64 1.43 -5.65
N PRO A 402 -8.13 0.21 -5.38
CA PRO A 402 -6.80 0.04 -4.81
C PRO A 402 -5.73 0.83 -5.54
N ILE A 403 -4.85 1.47 -4.78
CA ILE A 403 -3.77 2.31 -5.32
C ILE A 403 -2.44 1.68 -4.94
N LEU A 404 -1.71 1.17 -5.93
CA LEU A 404 -0.39 0.59 -5.72
C LEU A 404 0.67 1.68 -5.85
N ILE A 405 1.26 2.05 -4.71
CA ILE A 405 2.47 2.87 -4.63
C ILE A 405 3.66 1.94 -4.76
N GLU A 406 4.44 2.15 -5.81
CA GLU A 406 5.60 1.34 -6.16
C GLU A 406 6.86 2.19 -6.17
N PRO A 407 8.04 1.60 -5.89
CA PRO A 407 9.28 2.32 -5.64
C PRO A 407 9.55 3.40 -6.66
N ILE A 408 9.46 3.11 -7.97
CA ILE A 408 9.54 4.13 -9.03
C ILE A 408 8.80 3.68 -10.29
N ARG A 409 7.84 4.50 -10.73
CA ARG A 409 7.19 4.40 -12.03
C ARG A 409 6.89 5.80 -12.53
N ASN A 410 7.58 6.25 -13.58
CA ASN A 410 7.34 7.56 -14.18
C ASN A 410 6.13 7.60 -15.12
N TYR A 411 5.10 6.82 -14.80
CA TYR A 411 3.84 6.79 -15.52
C TYR A 411 2.74 6.42 -14.54
N THR A 412 1.54 6.90 -14.83
CA THR A 412 0.33 6.56 -14.09
C THR A 412 -0.58 5.74 -15.00
N GLU A 413 -1.14 4.66 -14.46
CA GLU A 413 -1.96 3.74 -15.24
C GLU A 413 -3.10 3.18 -14.41
N TRP A 414 -4.22 2.89 -15.09
CA TRP A 414 -5.35 2.19 -14.53
C TRP A 414 -5.53 0.85 -15.24
N THR A 415 -5.33 -0.25 -14.53
CA THR A 415 -5.36 -1.60 -15.11
C THR A 415 -6.76 -2.18 -15.25
N GLY A 416 -7.80 -1.41 -14.92
CA GLY A 416 -9.19 -1.87 -14.83
C GLY A 416 -9.64 -2.10 -13.39
N GLU A 417 -8.73 -2.58 -12.53
CA GLU A 417 -9.05 -2.93 -11.14
C GLU A 417 -8.33 -2.04 -10.12
N ARG A 418 -7.16 -1.51 -10.48
CA ARG A 418 -6.28 -0.75 -9.59
C ARG A 418 -5.58 0.40 -10.29
N PHE A 419 -5.20 1.40 -9.53
CA PHE A 419 -4.31 2.47 -9.96
C PHE A 419 -2.86 2.11 -9.64
N MET A 420 -1.95 2.46 -10.55
CA MET A 420 -0.51 2.30 -10.36
C MET A 420 0.18 3.65 -10.48
N LEU A 421 0.98 4.00 -9.47
CA LEU A 421 1.82 5.18 -9.45
C LEU A 421 3.01 4.97 -8.49
N GLY A 422 3.99 5.86 -8.52
CA GLY A 422 5.12 5.77 -7.60
C GLY A 422 5.90 7.07 -7.52
N PHE A 423 6.54 7.43 -8.63
CA PHE A 423 7.31 8.65 -8.75
C PHE A 423 6.82 9.45 -9.96
N VAL A 424 6.40 10.68 -9.73
CA VAL A 424 5.84 11.55 -10.76
C VAL A 424 6.90 12.52 -11.23
N SER A 425 7.24 12.44 -12.50
CA SER A 425 8.14 13.38 -13.14
C SER A 425 7.74 13.62 -14.60
N GLY A 426 7.86 14.88 -15.01
CA GLY A 426 7.38 15.35 -16.31
C GLY A 426 5.94 15.88 -16.32
N GLU A 427 5.13 15.65 -15.28
CA GLU A 427 3.84 16.35 -15.15
C GLU A 427 4.07 17.80 -14.66
N PRO A 428 3.64 18.83 -15.41
CA PRO A 428 3.82 20.21 -14.97
C PRO A 428 2.79 20.59 -13.89
N SER A 429 3.23 21.36 -12.90
CA SER A 429 2.33 21.99 -11.93
C SER A 429 1.40 22.99 -12.62
N ARG A 430 0.15 23.09 -12.15
CA ARG A 430 -0.83 24.06 -12.63
C ARG A 430 -1.27 24.98 -11.51
N HIS A 431 -1.10 26.28 -11.71
CA HIS A 431 -1.43 27.29 -10.69
C HIS A 431 -2.74 28.00 -11.02
N GLY A 432 -3.65 27.96 -10.06
CA GLY A 432 -4.95 28.61 -10.15
C GLY A 432 -5.22 29.52 -8.98
N SER A 433 -6.21 30.42 -9.14
CA SER A 433 -6.59 31.42 -8.14
C SER A 433 -7.18 30.81 -6.86
N ARG A 434 -7.80 29.64 -6.95
CA ARG A 434 -8.42 28.92 -5.83
C ARG A 434 -7.71 27.61 -5.51
N HIS A 435 -7.35 26.86 -6.53
CA HIS A 435 -6.71 25.57 -6.42
C HIS A 435 -5.46 25.54 -7.29
N SER A 436 -4.32 25.26 -6.65
CA SER A 436 -3.09 24.88 -7.34
C SER A 436 -2.88 23.37 -7.25
N PHE A 437 -2.48 22.79 -8.38
CA PHE A 437 -2.21 21.37 -8.54
C PHE A 437 -0.69 21.17 -8.69
N SER A 438 -0.09 20.44 -7.76
CA SER A 438 1.27 19.92 -7.89
C SER A 438 1.31 18.85 -9.01
N PRO A 439 2.50 18.41 -9.44
CA PRO A 439 2.61 17.30 -10.38
C PRO A 439 1.93 16.02 -9.87
N VAL A 440 2.06 15.70 -8.57
CA VAL A 440 1.35 14.56 -7.95
C VAL A 440 -0.16 14.73 -8.05
N ASP A 441 -0.69 15.94 -7.80
CA ASP A 441 -2.12 16.20 -7.96
C ASP A 441 -2.57 15.97 -9.41
N MET A 442 -1.78 16.42 -10.39
CA MET A 442 -2.08 16.24 -11.82
C MET A 442 -2.03 14.76 -12.24
N ALA A 443 -1.04 14.01 -11.75
CA ALA A 443 -0.92 12.57 -11.99
C ALA A 443 -2.11 11.78 -11.40
N LEU A 444 -2.57 12.15 -10.19
CA LEU A 444 -3.77 11.55 -9.62
C LEU A 444 -5.05 11.99 -10.33
N LEU A 445 -5.12 13.23 -10.79
CA LEU A 445 -6.25 13.71 -11.59
C LEU A 445 -6.33 12.96 -12.93
N ARG A 446 -5.20 12.61 -13.54
CA ARG A 446 -5.11 11.75 -14.72
C ARG A 446 -5.70 10.36 -14.45
N LEU A 447 -5.29 9.71 -13.35
CA LEU A 447 -5.86 8.41 -12.93
C LEU A 447 -7.38 8.49 -12.71
N CYS A 448 -7.84 9.56 -12.07
CA CYS A 448 -9.27 9.83 -11.89
C CYS A 448 -9.99 9.99 -13.25
N GLY A 449 -9.37 10.66 -14.22
CA GLY A 449 -9.88 10.75 -15.59
C GLY A 449 -9.95 9.40 -16.28
N MET A 450 -8.89 8.58 -16.18
CA MET A 450 -8.89 7.22 -16.74
C MET A 450 -10.04 6.39 -16.16
N TYR A 451 -10.29 6.49 -14.86
CA TYR A 451 -11.41 5.84 -14.19
C TYR A 451 -12.78 6.39 -14.59
N ALA A 452 -12.93 7.71 -14.73
CA ALA A 452 -14.18 8.33 -15.16
C ALA A 452 -14.57 7.88 -16.58
N PHE A 453 -13.58 7.77 -17.48
CA PHE A 453 -13.76 7.33 -18.87
C PHE A 453 -13.50 5.84 -19.07
N ARG A 454 -13.82 5.00 -18.07
CA ARG A 454 -13.56 3.56 -18.11
C ARG A 454 -14.49 2.75 -19.00
N ASP A 455 -15.71 3.23 -19.17
CA ASP A 455 -16.76 2.44 -19.78
C ASP A 455 -16.48 2.20 -21.26
N LYS A 456 -16.96 1.05 -21.75
CA LYS A 456 -16.86 0.72 -23.16
C LYS A 456 -17.74 1.65 -23.98
N ILE A 457 -17.31 1.92 -25.21
CA ILE A 457 -18.12 2.68 -26.19
C ILE A 457 -19.16 1.76 -26.84
N PHE A 458 -18.82 0.50 -27.06
CA PHE A 458 -19.65 -0.47 -27.77
C PHE A 458 -19.91 -1.72 -26.92
N ASP A 459 -21.08 -2.32 -27.10
CA ASP A 459 -21.40 -3.65 -26.57
C ASP A 459 -20.68 -4.76 -27.37
N TYR A 460 -20.86 -6.01 -26.94
CA TYR A 460 -20.26 -7.17 -27.61
C TYR A 460 -20.80 -7.44 -29.03
N ARG A 461 -21.90 -6.77 -29.42
CA ARG A 461 -22.54 -6.86 -30.74
C ARG A 461 -22.15 -5.68 -31.64
N GLY A 462 -21.33 -4.74 -31.15
CA GLY A 462 -20.92 -3.55 -31.88
C GLY A 462 -21.92 -2.38 -31.83
N ASN A 463 -22.97 -2.46 -31.01
CA ASN A 463 -23.87 -1.33 -30.80
C ASN A 463 -23.26 -0.35 -29.81
N ARG A 464 -23.40 0.95 -30.09
CA ARG A 464 -22.95 1.98 -29.16
C ARG A 464 -23.77 1.90 -27.87
N LEU A 465 -23.09 1.93 -26.72
CA LEU A 465 -23.76 2.02 -25.42
C LEU A 465 -24.31 3.44 -25.25
N GLU A 466 -25.54 3.56 -24.76
CA GLU A 466 -26.14 4.86 -24.42
C GLU A 466 -26.12 5.04 -22.90
N GLY A 467 -26.02 6.30 -22.44
CA GLY A 467 -26.14 6.62 -21.02
C GLY A 467 -24.88 6.35 -20.19
N ASN A 468 -23.72 6.23 -20.83
CA ASN A 468 -22.43 6.19 -20.15
C ASN A 468 -21.52 7.34 -20.64
N LEU A 469 -20.60 7.79 -19.78
CA LEU A 469 -19.80 8.98 -20.04
C LEU A 469 -18.92 8.81 -21.29
N MET A 470 -18.19 7.71 -21.43
CA MET A 470 -17.25 7.51 -22.54
C MET A 470 -17.95 7.39 -23.89
N ALA A 471 -19.08 6.68 -23.96
CA ALA A 471 -19.85 6.54 -25.19
C ALA A 471 -20.61 7.82 -25.55
N ASP A 472 -21.10 8.63 -24.61
CA ASP A 472 -21.67 9.93 -24.96
C ASP A 472 -20.58 10.93 -25.38
N TYR A 473 -19.38 10.80 -24.82
CA TYR A 473 -18.26 11.68 -25.09
C TYR A 473 -17.63 11.41 -26.46
N SER A 474 -17.41 10.14 -26.80
CA SER A 474 -16.47 9.74 -27.85
C SER A 474 -16.82 10.19 -29.26
N ALA A 475 -18.09 10.47 -29.59
CA ALA A 475 -18.52 11.00 -30.87
C ALA A 475 -20.01 11.39 -30.83
N ARG A 476 -20.44 12.24 -31.76
CA ARG A 476 -21.85 12.46 -32.10
C ARG A 476 -22.12 11.83 -33.46
N LEU A 477 -23.14 10.96 -33.54
CA LEU A 477 -23.56 10.39 -34.81
C LEU A 477 -24.50 11.37 -35.51
N GLU A 478 -24.08 11.87 -36.67
CA GLU A 478 -24.93 12.70 -37.52
C GLU A 478 -25.25 11.98 -38.82
N SER A 479 -26.53 11.97 -39.19
CA SER A 479 -26.97 11.47 -40.48
C SER A 479 -26.61 12.47 -41.57
N LYS A 480 -25.63 12.14 -42.41
CA LYS A 480 -25.24 12.95 -43.56
C LYS A 480 -25.66 12.26 -44.85
N THR A 481 -26.35 12.97 -45.72
CA THR A 481 -26.69 12.46 -47.05
C THR A 481 -25.42 12.48 -47.92
N ALA A 482 -24.93 11.32 -48.30
CA ALA A 482 -23.77 11.16 -49.18
C ALA A 482 -24.19 10.56 -50.52
N VAL A 483 -23.56 11.02 -51.61
CA VAL A 483 -23.76 10.45 -52.94
C VAL A 483 -22.80 9.28 -53.10
N LYS A 484 -23.33 8.06 -53.22
CA LYS A 484 -22.51 6.85 -53.41
C LYS A 484 -22.69 6.32 -54.83
N TRP A 485 -21.58 6.04 -55.51
CA TRP A 485 -21.59 5.41 -56.84
C TRP A 485 -21.94 3.93 -56.67
N ILE A 486 -22.95 3.45 -57.39
CA ILE A 486 -23.34 2.04 -57.36
C ILE A 486 -23.44 1.51 -58.80
N GLY A 487 -22.70 0.44 -59.07
CA GLY A 487 -22.69 -0.29 -60.35
C GLY A 487 -21.78 0.31 -61.42
N ASP A 488 -21.45 -0.51 -62.43
CA ASP A 488 -20.60 -0.14 -63.57
C ASP A 488 -21.21 1.01 -64.41
N GLU A 489 -22.53 1.22 -64.30
CA GLU A 489 -23.28 2.28 -64.99
C GLU A 489 -23.26 3.65 -64.28
N LYS A 490 -22.53 3.81 -63.16
CA LYS A 490 -22.31 5.12 -62.50
C LYS A 490 -23.60 5.92 -62.21
N LYS A 491 -24.67 5.25 -61.75
CA LYS A 491 -25.93 5.93 -61.37
C LYS A 491 -25.82 6.54 -59.96
N TYR A 492 -26.27 7.78 -59.82
CA TYR A 492 -26.27 8.51 -58.54
C TYR A 492 -27.36 7.98 -57.61
N LYS A 493 -26.99 7.52 -56.42
CA LYS A 493 -27.95 7.24 -55.33
C LYS A 493 -27.57 8.05 -54.10
N LEU A 494 -28.54 8.81 -53.59
CA LEU A 494 -28.43 9.46 -52.28
C LEU A 494 -28.56 8.37 -51.21
N VAL A 495 -27.52 8.22 -50.40
CA VAL A 495 -27.49 7.29 -49.28
C VAL A 495 -27.26 8.10 -48.02
N THR A 496 -28.13 7.93 -47.03
CA THR A 496 -27.89 8.48 -45.70
C THR A 496 -26.79 7.65 -45.05
N VAL A 497 -25.64 8.28 -44.79
CA VAL A 497 -24.50 7.67 -44.10
C VAL A 497 -24.40 8.33 -42.73
N MET A 498 -24.28 7.51 -41.68
CA MET A 498 -23.97 8.04 -40.35
C MET A 498 -22.49 8.40 -40.31
N GLN A 499 -22.19 9.65 -39.98
CA GLN A 499 -20.84 10.16 -39.80
C GLN A 499 -20.61 10.45 -38.32
N GLU A 500 -19.47 10.01 -37.79
CA GLU A 500 -19.00 10.43 -36.47
C GLU A 500 -18.42 11.85 -36.55
N VAL A 501 -18.96 12.74 -35.73
CA VAL A 501 -18.54 14.14 -35.60
C VAL A 501 -17.98 14.35 -34.19
N ASP A 502 -16.92 15.16 -34.08
CA ASP A 502 -16.25 15.47 -32.80
C ASP A 502 -15.78 14.21 -32.06
N ALA A 503 -15.18 13.29 -32.83
CA ALA A 503 -14.66 12.04 -32.30
C ALA A 503 -13.48 12.30 -31.34
N ALA A 504 -13.39 11.51 -30.27
CA ALA A 504 -12.30 11.59 -29.30
C ALA A 504 -11.84 10.20 -28.88
N SER A 505 -10.53 10.01 -28.86
CA SER A 505 -9.89 8.88 -28.21
C SER A 505 -10.02 8.97 -26.68
N ARG A 506 -9.76 7.86 -25.99
CA ARG A 506 -9.75 7.84 -24.52
C ARG A 506 -8.67 8.74 -23.93
N SER A 507 -7.48 8.77 -24.55
CA SER A 507 -6.39 9.63 -24.10
C SER A 507 -6.75 11.12 -24.21
N GLU A 508 -7.40 11.53 -25.31
CA GLU A 508 -7.90 12.89 -25.47
C GLU A 508 -8.98 13.21 -24.43
N ALA A 509 -9.92 12.29 -24.16
CA ALA A 509 -10.94 12.48 -23.14
C ALA A 509 -10.35 12.69 -21.72
N VAL A 510 -9.26 12.00 -21.39
CA VAL A 510 -8.56 12.15 -20.10
C VAL A 510 -7.86 13.52 -20.00
N GLU A 511 -7.19 13.97 -21.06
CA GLU A 511 -6.58 15.31 -21.10
C GLU A 511 -7.65 16.42 -21.00
N ASP A 512 -8.72 16.29 -21.78
CA ASP A 512 -9.86 17.21 -21.75
C ASP A 512 -10.50 17.28 -20.35
N TYR A 513 -10.59 16.14 -19.66
CA TYR A 513 -11.04 16.08 -18.27
C TYR A 513 -10.11 16.82 -17.32
N MET A 514 -8.79 16.61 -17.42
CA MET A 514 -7.81 17.30 -16.58
C MET A 514 -7.88 18.82 -16.76
N GLU A 515 -7.92 19.29 -18.01
CA GLU A 515 -8.11 20.70 -18.35
C GLU A 515 -9.43 21.24 -17.80
N PHE A 516 -10.53 20.53 -18.04
CA PHE A 516 -11.86 20.94 -17.62
C PHE A 516 -11.98 21.06 -16.10
N ILE A 517 -11.50 20.06 -15.34
CA ILE A 517 -11.54 20.09 -13.87
C ILE A 517 -10.68 21.24 -13.33
N PHE A 518 -9.49 21.46 -13.87
CA PHE A 518 -8.62 22.57 -13.45
C PHE A 518 -9.28 23.94 -13.67
N HIS A 519 -9.89 24.15 -14.84
CA HIS A 519 -10.62 25.37 -15.17
C HIS A 519 -11.87 25.55 -14.30
N ALA A 520 -12.64 24.48 -14.13
CA ALA A 520 -13.86 24.48 -13.32
C ALA A 520 -13.58 24.76 -11.84
N ALA A 521 -12.48 24.24 -11.29
CA ALA A 521 -12.06 24.49 -9.90
C ALA A 521 -11.75 25.98 -9.65
N ASN A 522 -11.12 26.63 -10.64
CA ASN A 522 -10.58 27.99 -10.53
C ASN A 522 -11.47 29.09 -11.13
N ASP A 523 -12.67 28.75 -11.60
CA ASP A 523 -13.59 29.68 -12.28
C ASP A 523 -12.97 30.38 -13.51
N PHE A 524 -12.03 29.72 -14.18
CA PHE A 524 -11.46 30.21 -15.44
C PHE A 524 -12.48 30.12 -16.58
N PRO A 525 -12.30 30.85 -17.70
CA PRO A 525 -13.11 30.64 -18.90
C PRO A 525 -13.03 29.19 -19.38
N ALA A 526 -14.02 28.74 -20.16
CA ALA A 526 -14.00 27.39 -20.75
C ALA A 526 -12.67 27.13 -21.51
N PRO A 527 -12.08 25.92 -21.41
CA PRO A 527 -10.89 25.57 -22.18
C PRO A 527 -11.11 25.79 -23.68
N LEU A 528 -10.16 26.44 -24.36
CA LEU A 528 -10.32 26.88 -25.76
C LEU A 528 -10.42 25.71 -26.75
N ASN A 529 -9.71 24.61 -26.47
CA ASN A 529 -9.64 23.44 -27.35
C ASN A 529 -10.80 22.46 -27.15
N LEU A 530 -11.66 22.71 -26.15
CA LEU A 530 -12.72 21.80 -25.76
C LEU A 530 -14.07 22.24 -26.36
N SER A 531 -14.73 21.32 -27.07
CA SER A 531 -16.04 21.60 -27.67
C SER A 531 -17.12 21.81 -26.59
N LYS A 532 -18.12 22.62 -26.93
CA LYS A 532 -19.24 22.96 -26.04
C LYS A 532 -20.08 21.73 -25.72
N ARG A 533 -20.32 20.88 -26.73
CA ARG A 533 -20.86 19.53 -26.59
C ARG A 533 -20.09 18.68 -25.58
N LYS A 534 -18.76 18.55 -25.70
CA LYS A 534 -17.93 17.74 -24.79
C LYS A 534 -18.03 18.24 -23.35
N MET A 535 -18.04 19.57 -23.14
CA MET A 535 -18.32 20.16 -21.83
C MET A 535 -19.73 19.83 -21.31
N ALA A 536 -20.75 19.89 -22.16
CA ALA A 536 -22.11 19.53 -21.80
C ALA A 536 -22.21 18.06 -21.36
N VAL A 537 -21.57 17.15 -22.10
CA VAL A 537 -21.49 15.72 -21.75
C VAL A 537 -20.75 15.53 -20.43
N MET A 538 -19.60 16.17 -20.22
CA MET A 538 -18.92 16.10 -18.92
C MET A 538 -19.80 16.61 -17.79
N LEU A 539 -20.41 17.79 -17.92
CA LEU A 539 -21.32 18.35 -16.92
C LEU A 539 -22.60 17.52 -16.71
N ARG A 540 -22.97 16.65 -17.64
CA ARG A 540 -24.05 15.67 -17.47
C ARG A 540 -23.72 14.66 -16.38
N TYR A 541 -22.52 14.10 -16.43
CA TYR A 541 -22.10 12.99 -15.56
C TYR A 541 -21.27 13.43 -14.35
N ILE A 542 -20.52 14.54 -14.46
CA ILE A 542 -19.56 15.03 -13.48
C ILE A 542 -20.18 16.17 -12.70
N THR A 543 -20.22 16.04 -11.37
CA THR A 543 -20.70 17.08 -10.45
C THR A 543 -19.51 17.81 -9.83
N ILE A 544 -19.43 19.11 -10.13
CA ILE A 544 -18.36 19.99 -9.66
C ILE A 544 -18.80 20.69 -8.38
N GLN A 545 -18.19 20.30 -7.26
CA GLN A 545 -18.40 20.74 -5.88
C GLN A 545 -19.80 20.53 -5.30
N ASN A 546 -20.83 20.93 -6.03
CA ASN A 546 -22.22 20.70 -5.71
C ASN A 546 -23.07 20.81 -6.99
N PRO A 547 -24.33 20.30 -6.96
CA PRO A 547 -25.21 20.35 -8.12
C PRO A 547 -25.45 21.77 -8.68
N ILE A 548 -25.56 22.77 -7.81
CA ILE A 548 -25.86 24.16 -8.20
C ILE A 548 -24.66 24.81 -8.91
N ARG A 549 -23.42 24.62 -8.42
CA ARG A 549 -22.21 25.08 -9.11
C ARG A 549 -22.08 24.41 -10.47
N THR A 550 -22.42 23.13 -10.56
CA THR A 550 -22.38 22.41 -11.84
C THR A 550 -23.34 23.00 -12.87
N ILE A 551 -24.55 23.37 -12.43
CA ILE A 551 -25.53 24.07 -13.30
C ILE A 551 -25.02 25.46 -13.68
N ALA A 552 -24.41 26.19 -12.76
CA ALA A 552 -23.79 27.48 -13.10
C ALA A 552 -22.70 27.33 -14.18
N LEU A 553 -21.87 26.29 -14.11
CA LEU A 553 -20.87 26.00 -15.14
C LEU A 553 -21.51 25.62 -16.49
N LEU A 554 -22.61 24.89 -16.47
CA LEU A 554 -23.40 24.57 -17.68
C LEU A 554 -23.92 25.84 -18.36
N LEU A 555 -24.52 26.74 -17.58
CA LEU A 555 -25.02 28.03 -18.06
C LEU A 555 -23.88 28.91 -18.59
N ARG A 556 -22.75 28.97 -17.87
CA ARG A 556 -21.59 29.77 -18.23
C ARG A 556 -20.89 29.27 -19.49
N TYR A 557 -20.72 27.96 -19.64
CA TYR A 557 -19.87 27.39 -20.68
C TYR A 557 -20.62 26.93 -21.90
N VAL A 558 -21.88 26.50 -21.78
CA VAL A 558 -22.60 25.79 -22.84
C VAL A 558 -23.83 26.56 -23.33
N ALA A 559 -24.66 27.08 -22.42
CA ALA A 559 -26.00 27.56 -22.75
C ALA A 559 -26.07 28.56 -23.91
N ASP A 560 -25.17 29.55 -23.95
CA ASP A 560 -25.11 30.59 -24.99
C ASP A 560 -24.88 30.04 -26.42
N LYS A 561 -24.17 28.91 -26.57
CA LYS A 561 -23.81 28.36 -27.89
C LYS A 561 -24.53 27.08 -28.25
N GLU A 562 -24.89 26.27 -27.25
CA GLU A 562 -25.59 24.99 -27.43
C GLU A 562 -26.76 24.88 -26.43
N PRO A 563 -27.80 25.72 -26.55
CA PRO A 563 -28.91 25.77 -25.58
C PRO A 563 -29.68 24.46 -25.50
N ASP A 564 -29.81 23.72 -26.60
CA ASP A 564 -30.47 22.41 -26.61
C ASP A 564 -29.72 21.36 -25.79
N GLU A 565 -28.39 21.34 -25.84
CA GLU A 565 -27.58 20.42 -25.02
C GLU A 565 -27.62 20.85 -23.55
N ALA A 566 -27.52 22.16 -23.27
CA ALA A 566 -27.67 22.68 -21.92
C ALA A 566 -29.04 22.32 -21.31
N ARG A 567 -30.12 22.45 -22.08
CA ARG A 567 -31.47 22.05 -21.68
C ARG A 567 -31.56 20.56 -21.35
N LYS A 568 -31.03 19.68 -22.21
CA LYS A 568 -31.04 18.22 -21.98
C LYS A 568 -30.34 17.88 -20.67
N VAL A 569 -29.16 18.45 -20.44
CA VAL A 569 -28.37 18.21 -19.22
C VAL A 569 -29.09 18.73 -17.98
N LEU A 570 -29.66 19.95 -18.04
CA LEU A 570 -30.41 20.55 -16.94
C LEU A 570 -31.63 19.68 -16.56
N LEU A 571 -32.43 19.27 -17.55
CA LEU A 571 -33.60 18.42 -17.32
C LEU A 571 -33.20 17.06 -16.75
N GLN A 572 -32.16 16.42 -17.28
CA GLN A 572 -31.70 15.13 -16.77
C GLN A 572 -31.27 15.21 -15.30
N ARG A 573 -30.50 16.26 -14.93
CA ARG A 573 -30.11 16.50 -13.53
C ARG A 573 -31.28 16.81 -12.59
N ALA A 574 -32.37 17.33 -13.14
CA ALA A 574 -33.61 17.56 -12.42
C ALA A 574 -34.55 16.33 -12.40
N GLY A 575 -34.16 15.18 -12.97
CA GLY A 575 -35.03 14.01 -13.08
C GLY A 575 -36.18 14.21 -14.08
N HIS A 576 -35.94 15.01 -15.12
CA HIS A 576 -36.91 15.46 -16.13
C HIS A 576 -38.08 16.32 -15.60
N ASP A 577 -37.99 16.80 -14.36
CA ASP A 577 -38.96 17.73 -13.78
C ASP A 577 -38.58 19.20 -14.10
N ARG A 578 -39.46 19.89 -14.83
CA ARG A 578 -39.27 21.30 -15.22
C ARG A 578 -39.33 22.26 -14.04
N SER A 579 -40.14 21.99 -13.02
CA SER A 579 -40.21 22.85 -11.82
C SER A 579 -38.89 22.79 -11.07
N ARG A 580 -38.40 21.58 -10.83
CA ARG A 580 -37.12 21.36 -10.16
C ARG A 580 -35.94 21.94 -10.98
N ALA A 581 -35.98 21.80 -12.30
CA ALA A 581 -34.98 22.40 -13.19
C ALA A 581 -34.95 23.93 -13.08
N ARG A 582 -36.13 24.56 -13.02
CA ARG A 582 -36.27 26.00 -12.81
C ARG A 582 -35.70 26.43 -11.46
N ASP A 583 -36.06 25.74 -10.38
CA ASP A 583 -35.56 26.06 -9.03
C ASP A 583 -34.04 25.99 -8.96
N GLN A 584 -33.43 24.95 -9.56
CA GLN A 584 -31.99 24.79 -9.59
C GLN A 584 -31.29 25.88 -10.41
N LEU A 585 -31.88 26.29 -11.54
CA LEU A 585 -31.39 27.38 -12.37
C LEU A 585 -31.46 28.72 -11.63
N GLU A 586 -32.59 29.04 -11.00
CA GLU A 586 -32.76 30.26 -10.21
C GLU A 586 -31.75 30.31 -9.05
N GLN A 587 -31.52 29.19 -8.35
CA GLN A 587 -30.49 29.09 -7.31
C GLN A 587 -29.07 29.27 -7.86
N ALA A 588 -28.77 28.73 -9.05
CA ALA A 588 -27.48 28.90 -9.71
C ALA A 588 -27.23 30.38 -10.05
N CYS A 589 -28.22 31.06 -10.64
CA CYS A 589 -28.13 32.49 -10.93
C CYS A 589 -28.05 33.35 -9.66
N ALA A 590 -28.78 33.01 -8.60
CA ALA A 590 -28.72 33.76 -7.34
C ALA A 590 -27.34 33.66 -6.67
N ARG A 591 -26.72 32.48 -6.69
CA ARG A 591 -25.41 32.26 -6.04
C ARG A 591 -24.21 32.63 -6.90
N TYR A 592 -24.30 32.44 -8.21
CA TYR A 592 -23.17 32.56 -9.14
C TYR A 592 -23.40 33.58 -10.26
N GLY A 593 -24.45 34.40 -10.18
CA GLY A 593 -24.87 35.31 -11.26
C GLY A 593 -23.80 36.29 -11.74
N GLN A 594 -22.84 36.67 -10.89
CA GLN A 594 -21.71 37.51 -11.29
C GLN A 594 -20.78 36.86 -12.32
N ASN A 595 -20.82 35.52 -12.42
CA ASN A 595 -20.01 34.73 -13.35
C ASN A 595 -20.82 34.21 -14.55
N LEU A 596 -22.10 34.60 -14.68
CA LEU A 596 -22.99 34.17 -15.74
C LEU A 596 -23.21 35.31 -16.75
N PRO A 597 -23.27 35.01 -18.07
CA PRO A 597 -23.51 36.02 -19.07
C PRO A 597 -24.96 36.56 -19.07
N GLU A 598 -25.93 35.78 -18.58
CA GLU A 598 -27.34 36.17 -18.58
C GLU A 598 -28.06 36.03 -17.22
N SER A 599 -29.26 36.62 -17.15
CA SER A 599 -30.15 36.56 -15.98
C SER A 599 -30.97 35.27 -15.93
N ALA A 600 -31.47 34.91 -14.74
CA ALA A 600 -32.34 33.75 -14.57
C ALA A 600 -33.57 33.77 -15.50
N SER A 601 -34.21 34.94 -15.66
CA SER A 601 -35.38 35.09 -16.55
C SER A 601 -35.06 34.82 -18.01
N ALA A 602 -33.85 35.17 -18.47
CA ALA A 602 -33.44 34.93 -19.85
C ALA A 602 -33.19 33.44 -20.10
N TYR A 603 -32.43 32.78 -19.22
CA TYR A 603 -32.20 31.34 -19.29
C TYR A 603 -33.47 30.50 -19.15
N ILE A 604 -34.41 30.89 -18.29
CA ILE A 604 -35.70 30.18 -18.17
C ILE A 604 -36.43 30.22 -19.51
N LYS A 605 -36.49 31.39 -20.16
CA LYS A 605 -37.17 31.55 -21.45
C LYS A 605 -36.49 30.74 -22.57
N GLU A 606 -35.17 30.63 -22.53
CA GLU A 606 -34.39 29.92 -23.54
C GLU A 606 -34.41 28.39 -23.34
N LEU A 607 -34.33 27.92 -22.09
CA LEU A 607 -34.07 26.52 -21.77
C LEU A 607 -35.29 25.72 -21.29
N LEU A 608 -36.36 26.35 -20.77
CA LEU A 608 -37.49 25.66 -20.11
C LEU A 608 -38.85 26.01 -20.72
#